data_AF-A0A9E3F982-F1
#
_entry.id   AF-A0A9E3F982-F1
#
_cell.length_a   1.000
_cell.length_b   1.000
_cell.length_c   1.000
_cell.angle_alpha   90.00
_cell.angle_beta   90.00
_cell.angle_gamma   90.00
#
_symmetry.space_group_name_H-M   'P 1'
#
loop_
_entity.id
_entity.type
_entity.pdbx_description
1 polymer ?
#
loop_
_entity_poly.entity_id
_entity_poly.type
_entity_poly.pdbx_seq_one_letter_code
_entity_poly.pdbx_strand_id
1 'polypeptide(L)'
;VPRPSFTDHVLPILQQLSDAQWVNFGFHVQFGWEAPHDFSRAAFLTKLASPNPAFDAVRQQLFHQFRDPGATALEAKAWPPVYGDAAFTTPGDPRQMIALTPTQYARLRQWAHGDFAADWNPDAPPPPQDIGGVPLADRPHALDKAALHFCMGGPFHPGCEMTWPMRHAILYSGPFRIRRRPAGQSEPDFGDTLTPGIAVSQTGPLAASGPGDLTRWMAVPWQTDTASCRSGYHPEIDPYLPTFWPARVPNHVLSRADYEAVLDSSKGAQARSDAFHHRSSWLRVLTGAHLTQINQMVTSFGRFGVIERQPGPTDTAAFPPVLYVESPPQIAGDVPVGHNAVIGPTEKVTRHLPPSGG
;
A
#
# COMPACT_ATOMS: atom_id res chain seq x y z
N VAL A 1 8.09 23.46 4.37
CA VAL A 1 6.84 22.68 4.46
C VAL A 1 6.00 23.32 5.56
N PRO A 2 4.71 23.65 5.32
CA PRO A 2 3.86 24.25 6.36
C PRO A 2 3.72 23.34 7.59
N ARG A 3 3.35 23.96 8.73
CA ARG A 3 3.02 23.24 9.97
C ARG A 3 1.93 22.19 9.71
N PRO A 4 2.13 20.91 10.03
CA PRO A 4 1.17 19.86 9.72
C PRO A 4 0.01 19.80 10.72
N SER A 5 -1.20 19.51 10.24
CA SER A 5 -2.29 18.90 11.02
C SER A 5 -1.93 17.46 11.43
N PHE A 6 -2.24 17.07 12.66
CA PHE A 6 -2.13 15.66 13.05
C PHE A 6 -3.15 14.82 12.27
N THR A 7 -4.42 15.25 12.27
CA THR A 7 -5.53 14.51 11.66
C THR A 7 -5.38 14.34 10.15
N ASP A 8 -4.97 15.38 9.42
CA ASP A 8 -4.96 15.35 7.96
C ASP A 8 -3.63 14.89 7.35
N HIS A 9 -2.52 15.00 8.10
CA HIS A 9 -1.19 14.77 7.54
C HIS A 9 -0.34 13.71 8.24
N VAL A 10 -0.52 13.48 9.54
CA VAL A 10 0.27 12.51 10.31
C VAL A 10 -0.50 11.22 10.46
N LEU A 11 -1.71 11.31 10.99
CA LEU A 11 -2.58 10.19 11.29
C LEU A 11 -2.79 9.27 10.08
N PRO A 12 -3.04 9.75 8.84
CA PRO A 12 -3.24 8.86 7.70
C PRO A 12 -2.00 8.02 7.36
N ILE A 13 -0.79 8.51 7.64
CA ILE A 13 0.45 7.75 7.42
C ILE A 13 0.54 6.59 8.42
N LEU A 14 0.21 6.86 9.69
CA LEU A 14 0.23 5.86 10.75
C LEU A 14 -0.89 4.82 10.58
N GLN A 15 -2.12 5.28 10.31
CA GLN A 15 -3.28 4.40 10.15
C GLN A 15 -3.17 3.48 8.94
N GLN A 16 -2.57 3.91 7.83
CA GLN A 16 -2.33 3.01 6.70
C GLN A 16 -1.47 1.78 7.07
N LEU A 17 -0.58 1.87 8.07
CA LEU A 17 0.16 0.71 8.58
C LEU A 17 -0.80 -0.27 9.27
N SER A 18 -1.70 0.23 10.12
CA SER A 18 -2.70 -0.61 10.79
C SER A 18 -3.78 -1.13 9.85
N ASP A 19 -4.23 -0.35 8.87
CA ASP A 19 -5.24 -0.78 7.89
C ASP A 19 -4.71 -1.90 6.98
N ALA A 20 -3.39 -1.93 6.74
CA ALA A 20 -2.75 -3.00 5.97
C ALA A 20 -2.81 -4.38 6.67
N GLN A 21 -3.21 -4.47 7.94
CA GLN A 21 -3.41 -5.74 8.67
C GLN A 21 -4.38 -6.69 7.95
N TRP A 22 -5.34 -6.14 7.22
CA TRP A 22 -6.40 -6.89 6.56
C TRP A 22 -5.95 -7.58 5.27
N VAL A 23 -4.78 -7.19 4.75
CA VAL A 23 -4.29 -7.57 3.43
C VAL A 23 -2.85 -8.10 3.44
N ASN A 24 -2.14 -8.04 4.57
CA ASN A 24 -0.83 -8.63 4.73
C ASN A 24 -0.58 -9.06 6.19
N PHE A 25 -0.11 -10.29 6.37
CA PHE A 25 0.03 -10.88 7.70
C PHE A 25 1.15 -10.23 8.54
N GLY A 26 2.25 -9.79 7.92
CA GLY A 26 3.31 -9.09 8.67
C GLY A 26 2.82 -7.75 9.22
N PHE A 27 2.00 -7.03 8.46
CA PHE A 27 1.32 -5.83 8.97
C PHE A 27 0.34 -6.16 10.10
N HIS A 28 -0.39 -7.29 10.02
CA HIS A 28 -1.26 -7.76 11.11
C HIS A 28 -0.50 -8.00 12.41
N VAL A 29 0.67 -8.64 12.34
CA VAL A 29 1.51 -8.91 13.52
C VAL A 29 2.07 -7.63 14.14
N GLN A 30 2.52 -6.67 13.32
CA GLN A 30 3.23 -5.48 13.83
C GLN A 30 2.29 -4.30 14.18
N PHE A 31 1.22 -4.12 13.41
CA PHE A 31 0.37 -2.92 13.44
C PHE A 31 -1.14 -3.22 13.56
N GLY A 32 -1.54 -4.50 13.57
CA GLY A 32 -2.94 -4.90 13.64
C GLY A 32 -3.62 -4.60 14.98
N TRP A 33 -4.87 -5.01 15.11
CA TRP A 33 -5.64 -4.89 16.35
C TRP A 33 -4.86 -5.43 17.56
N GLU A 34 -4.70 -4.60 18.59
CA GLU A 34 -3.93 -4.89 19.82
C GLU A 34 -2.44 -5.22 19.62
N ALA A 35 -1.92 -5.11 18.40
CA ALA A 35 -0.49 -5.25 18.13
C ALA A 35 0.33 -4.11 18.79
N PRO A 36 1.66 -4.27 18.92
CA PRO A 36 2.52 -3.27 19.55
C PRO A 36 2.33 -1.86 18.99
N HIS A 37 2.14 -1.74 17.67
CA HIS A 37 1.94 -0.47 16.97
C HIS A 37 0.54 -0.33 16.37
N ASP A 38 -0.49 -0.73 17.10
CA ASP A 38 -1.89 -0.49 16.74
C ASP A 38 -2.24 1.02 16.75
N PHE A 39 -2.26 1.64 15.57
CA PHE A 39 -2.63 3.03 15.35
C PHE A 39 -4.15 3.26 15.21
N SER A 40 -4.98 2.26 15.53
CA SER A 40 -6.43 2.44 15.72
C SER A 40 -6.81 2.66 17.19
N ARG A 41 -5.92 2.29 18.13
CA ARG A 41 -6.15 2.37 19.56
C ARG A 41 -6.18 3.83 20.06
N ALA A 42 -7.36 4.28 20.46
CA ALA A 42 -7.61 5.66 20.89
C ALA A 42 -6.65 6.17 21.98
N ALA A 43 -6.33 5.33 22.98
CA ALA A 43 -5.39 5.70 24.05
C ALA A 43 -3.96 5.93 23.55
N PHE A 44 -3.55 5.27 22.45
CA PHE A 44 -2.25 5.49 21.84
C PHE A 44 -2.28 6.77 20.99
N LEU A 45 -3.31 6.92 20.14
CA LEU A 45 -3.49 8.13 19.33
C LEU A 45 -3.58 9.40 20.16
N THR A 46 -4.23 9.37 21.34
CA THR A 46 -4.28 10.50 22.27
C THR A 46 -2.89 11.01 22.66
N LYS A 47 -1.93 10.10 22.86
CA LYS A 47 -0.53 10.46 23.16
C LYS A 47 0.17 11.04 21.94
N LEU A 48 -0.04 10.43 20.77
CA LEU A 48 0.60 10.84 19.52
C LEU A 48 0.08 12.17 18.98
N ALA A 49 -1.19 12.48 19.22
CA ALA A 49 -1.84 13.73 18.83
C ALA A 49 -1.56 14.88 19.80
N SER A 50 -0.93 14.63 20.95
CA SER A 50 -0.63 15.64 21.95
C SER A 50 0.76 16.24 21.72
N PRO A 51 0.92 17.58 21.71
CA PRO A 51 2.21 18.25 21.64
C PRO A 51 2.88 18.36 23.03
N ASN A 52 2.30 17.75 24.07
CA ASN A 52 2.87 17.77 25.41
C ASN A 52 4.28 17.13 25.40
N PRO A 53 5.30 17.81 25.98
CA PRO A 53 6.67 17.30 26.07
C PRO A 53 6.79 15.90 26.68
N ALA A 54 5.85 15.50 27.54
CA ALA A 54 5.80 14.15 28.11
C ALA A 54 5.69 13.03 27.06
N PHE A 55 5.23 13.35 25.84
CA PHE A 55 5.10 12.40 24.74
C PHE A 55 6.15 12.60 23.64
N ASP A 56 7.12 13.52 23.79
CA ASP A 56 8.16 13.76 22.80
C ASP A 56 8.93 12.47 22.47
N ALA A 57 9.34 11.73 23.50
CA ALA A 57 10.13 10.52 23.34
C ALA A 57 9.42 9.45 22.48
N VAL A 58 8.11 9.25 22.66
CA VAL A 58 7.37 8.26 21.85
C VAL A 58 7.22 8.72 20.40
N ARG A 59 6.99 10.01 20.16
CA ARG A 59 6.91 10.53 18.78
C ARG A 59 8.26 10.43 18.07
N GLN A 60 9.36 10.76 18.76
CA GLN A 60 10.72 10.60 18.23
C GLN A 60 11.08 9.14 17.94
N GLN A 61 10.78 8.21 18.86
CA GLN A 61 11.04 6.79 18.65
C GLN A 61 10.30 6.23 17.43
N LEU A 62 9.03 6.62 17.25
CA LEU A 62 8.24 6.24 16.07
C LEU A 62 8.77 6.89 14.79
N PHE A 63 9.12 8.17 14.82
CA PHE A 63 9.71 8.86 13.67
C PHE A 63 10.99 8.18 13.21
N HIS A 64 11.86 7.76 14.13
CA HIS A 64 13.09 7.04 13.82
C HIS A 64 12.88 5.62 13.27
N GLN A 65 11.65 5.08 13.31
CA GLN A 65 11.35 3.84 12.57
C GLN A 65 11.17 4.11 11.07
N PHE A 66 10.81 5.33 10.65
CA PHE A 66 10.57 5.63 9.25
C PHE A 66 11.88 5.86 8.50
N ARG A 67 11.94 5.26 7.31
CA ARG A 67 13.05 5.40 6.37
C ARG A 67 13.23 6.86 5.95
N ASP A 68 14.45 7.37 6.03
CA ASP A 68 14.77 8.71 5.55
C ASP A 68 14.82 8.69 4.00
N PRO A 69 14.01 9.51 3.28
CA PRO A 69 14.10 9.60 1.83
C PRO A 69 15.45 10.12 1.31
N GLY A 70 16.30 10.69 2.17
CA GLY A 70 17.68 11.08 1.89
C GLY A 70 18.74 10.03 2.23
N ALA A 71 18.36 8.87 2.76
CA ALA A 71 19.30 7.82 3.13
C ALA A 71 20.12 7.34 1.91
N THR A 72 21.44 7.22 2.10
CA THR A 72 22.35 6.71 1.07
C THR A 72 22.60 5.21 1.17
N ALA A 73 22.20 4.60 2.29
CA ALA A 73 22.36 3.17 2.56
C ALA A 73 20.98 2.49 2.65
N LEU A 74 20.95 1.19 2.34
CA LEU A 74 19.73 0.39 2.45
C LEU A 74 19.29 0.19 3.90
N GLU A 75 18.15 0.78 4.25
CA GLU A 75 17.47 0.61 5.54
C GLU A 75 16.36 -0.44 5.43
N ALA A 76 16.73 -1.70 5.22
CA ALA A 76 15.77 -2.77 4.89
C ALA A 76 14.67 -3.02 5.93
N LYS A 77 14.94 -2.71 7.20
CA LYS A 77 14.02 -2.95 8.34
C LYS A 77 13.19 -1.73 8.74
N ALA A 78 13.45 -0.56 8.15
CA ALA A 78 12.72 0.66 8.43
C ALA A 78 11.30 0.65 7.82
N TRP A 79 10.42 1.51 8.33
CA TRP A 79 9.05 1.65 7.90
C TRP A 79 8.90 2.60 6.70
N PRO A 80 7.90 2.36 5.84
CA PRO A 80 7.07 1.14 5.83
C PRO A 80 7.87 -0.08 5.31
N PRO A 81 7.54 -1.31 5.75
CA PRO A 81 8.16 -2.54 5.26
C PRO A 81 7.61 -2.91 3.87
N VAL A 82 7.88 -2.05 2.90
CA VAL A 82 7.37 -2.12 1.53
C VAL A 82 8.54 -1.93 0.57
N TYR A 83 8.57 -2.75 -0.49
CA TYR A 83 9.59 -2.64 -1.55
C TYR A 83 9.56 -1.27 -2.21
N GLY A 84 10.69 -0.86 -2.80
CA GLY A 84 10.87 0.42 -3.48
C GLY A 84 11.00 0.28 -5.00
N ASP A 85 11.18 1.40 -5.68
CA ASP A 85 11.30 1.49 -7.14
C ASP A 85 12.47 0.69 -7.71
N ALA A 86 13.54 0.50 -6.92
CA ALA A 86 14.74 -0.21 -7.34
C ALA A 86 14.81 -1.64 -6.81
N ALA A 87 13.69 -2.18 -6.28
CA ALA A 87 13.63 -3.53 -5.75
C ALA A 87 14.26 -4.55 -6.73
N PHE A 88 15.15 -5.41 -6.22
CA PHE A 88 15.84 -6.44 -6.99
C PHE A 88 16.79 -5.95 -8.11
N THR A 89 17.03 -4.64 -8.27
CA THR A 89 17.89 -4.15 -9.36
C THR A 89 19.36 -4.09 -8.96
N THR A 90 19.73 -3.23 -8.01
CA THR A 90 21.12 -3.01 -7.58
C THR A 90 21.27 -3.31 -6.09
N PRO A 91 22.07 -4.32 -5.70
CA PRO A 91 22.34 -4.64 -4.30
C PRO A 91 22.77 -3.41 -3.49
N GLY A 92 22.13 -3.20 -2.34
CA GLY A 92 22.44 -2.09 -1.44
C GLY A 92 21.88 -0.72 -1.84
N ASP A 93 21.21 -0.58 -2.99
CA ASP A 93 20.53 0.66 -3.37
C ASP A 93 19.46 1.02 -2.32
N PRO A 94 19.49 2.22 -1.71
CA PRO A 94 18.49 2.63 -0.72
C PRO A 94 17.05 2.59 -1.26
N ARG A 95 16.87 2.69 -2.57
CA ARG A 95 15.55 2.65 -3.24
C ARG A 95 15.01 1.23 -3.43
N GLN A 96 15.68 0.20 -2.92
CA GLN A 96 15.11 -1.15 -2.85
C GLN A 96 13.88 -1.23 -1.93
N MET A 97 13.75 -0.27 -1.00
CA MET A 97 12.58 -0.12 -0.13
C MET A 97 11.99 1.28 -0.28
N ILE A 98 10.68 1.42 -0.15
CA ILE A 98 10.02 2.71 -0.35
C ILE A 98 10.27 3.64 0.84
N ALA A 99 10.65 4.89 0.57
CA ALA A 99 10.58 5.95 1.58
C ALA A 99 9.30 6.77 1.39
N LEU A 100 8.83 7.41 2.46
CA LEU A 100 7.80 8.44 2.32
C LEU A 100 8.30 9.55 1.40
N THR A 101 7.39 10.29 0.77
CA THR A 101 7.79 11.47 0.01
C THR A 101 8.52 12.48 0.90
N PRO A 102 9.44 13.30 0.38
CA PRO A 102 10.12 14.33 1.17
C PRO A 102 9.15 15.25 1.93
N THR A 103 7.98 15.54 1.34
CA THR A 103 6.92 16.33 1.98
C THR A 103 6.31 15.59 3.17
N GLN A 104 5.93 14.32 3.03
CA GLN A 104 5.37 13.52 4.12
C GLN A 104 6.39 13.34 5.25
N TYR A 105 7.64 13.02 4.92
CA TYR A 105 8.72 12.85 5.90
C TYR A 105 9.00 14.14 6.67
N ALA A 106 9.05 15.29 5.99
CA ALA A 106 9.23 16.59 6.64
C ALA A 106 8.04 16.98 7.57
N ARG A 107 6.83 16.52 7.28
CA ARG A 107 5.67 16.68 8.17
C ARG A 107 5.77 15.75 9.38
N LEU A 108 6.14 14.49 9.19
CA LEU A 108 6.40 13.57 10.30
C LEU A 108 7.52 14.08 11.21
N ARG A 109 8.59 14.65 10.66
CA ARG A 109 9.67 15.25 11.45
C ARG A 109 9.17 16.40 12.33
N GLN A 110 8.38 17.32 11.76
CA GLN A 110 7.76 18.41 12.54
C GLN A 110 6.86 17.87 13.67
N TRP A 111 6.04 16.86 13.38
CA TRP A 111 5.24 16.16 14.38
C TRP A 111 6.08 15.53 15.50
N ALA A 112 7.18 14.87 15.15
CA ALA A 112 8.11 14.28 16.10
C ALA A 112 8.69 15.33 17.07
N HIS A 113 8.92 16.55 16.57
CA HIS A 113 9.39 17.69 17.37
C HIS A 113 8.27 18.47 18.07
N GLY A 114 7.02 18.03 18.01
CA GLY A 114 5.89 18.72 18.64
C GLY A 114 5.35 19.93 17.88
N ASP A 115 5.89 20.24 16.71
CA ASP A 115 5.45 21.36 15.86
C ASP A 115 4.35 20.92 14.89
N PHE A 116 3.15 20.75 15.41
CA PHE A 116 1.98 20.35 14.62
C PHE A 116 0.69 20.88 15.23
N ALA A 117 -0.39 20.96 14.46
CA ALA A 117 -1.71 21.28 14.97
C ALA A 117 -2.30 20.03 15.63
N ALA A 118 -2.57 20.12 16.93
CA ALA A 118 -3.14 19.05 17.74
C ALA A 118 -4.67 19.02 17.60
N ASP A 119 -5.14 18.68 16.40
CA ASP A 119 -6.52 18.82 15.94
C ASP A 119 -7.28 17.48 15.88
N TRP A 120 -6.73 16.43 16.49
CA TRP A 120 -7.40 15.14 16.59
C TRP A 120 -8.35 15.12 17.78
N ASN A 121 -9.58 14.71 17.52
CA ASN A 121 -10.60 14.53 18.52
C ASN A 121 -11.24 13.14 18.32
N PRO A 122 -11.15 12.20 19.29
CA PRO A 122 -11.75 10.88 19.17
C PRO A 122 -13.29 10.96 19.08
N ASP A 123 -13.89 12.02 19.60
CA ASP A 123 -15.34 12.26 19.59
C ASP A 123 -15.78 13.13 18.41
N ALA A 124 -14.90 13.39 17.43
CA ALA A 124 -15.26 14.12 16.23
C ALA A 124 -16.34 13.36 15.45
N PRO A 125 -17.31 14.07 14.83
CA PRO A 125 -18.24 13.41 13.93
C PRO A 125 -17.46 12.77 12.77
N PRO A 126 -17.94 11.64 12.21
CA PRO A 126 -17.30 11.03 11.06
C PRO A 126 -17.23 12.04 9.90
N PRO A 127 -16.19 11.93 9.04
CA PRO A 127 -16.11 12.79 7.86
C PRO A 127 -17.36 12.61 6.98
N PRO A 128 -17.72 13.62 6.16
CA PRO A 128 -18.84 13.53 5.23
C PRO A 128 -18.80 12.24 4.40
N GLN A 129 -19.91 11.50 4.40
CA GLN A 129 -20.04 10.23 3.67
C GLN A 129 -20.46 10.43 2.20
N ASP A 130 -20.93 11.64 1.87
CA ASP A 130 -21.29 12.03 0.52
C ASP A 130 -20.85 13.47 0.23
N ILE A 131 -20.87 13.84 -1.05
CA ILE A 131 -20.44 15.16 -1.52
C ILE A 131 -21.35 16.30 -1.01
N GLY A 132 -22.59 16.00 -0.62
CA GLY A 132 -23.54 16.96 -0.06
C GLY A 132 -23.10 17.44 1.32
N GLY A 133 -22.49 16.56 2.13
CA GLY A 133 -21.93 16.90 3.44
C GLY A 133 -20.62 17.69 3.39
N VAL A 134 -19.97 17.80 2.22
CA VAL A 134 -18.77 18.63 2.05
C VAL A 134 -19.18 20.09 1.81
N PRO A 135 -18.54 21.09 2.47
CA PRO A 135 -18.80 22.50 2.22
C PRO A 135 -18.71 22.85 0.74
N LEU A 136 -19.64 23.65 0.23
CA LEU A 136 -19.78 23.91 -1.22
C LEU A 136 -18.47 24.40 -1.87
N ALA A 137 -17.71 25.26 -1.18
CA ALA A 137 -16.43 25.77 -1.67
C ALA A 137 -15.35 24.69 -1.80
N ASP A 138 -15.42 23.63 -1.00
CA ASP A 138 -14.41 22.57 -0.94
C ASP A 138 -14.76 21.38 -1.86
N ARG A 139 -16.00 21.28 -2.33
CA ARG A 139 -16.47 20.16 -3.17
C ARG A 139 -15.59 19.90 -4.41
N PRO A 140 -15.16 20.90 -5.20
CA PRO A 140 -14.29 20.63 -6.35
C PRO A 140 -12.97 19.97 -5.96
N HIS A 141 -12.33 20.45 -4.89
CA HIS A 141 -11.09 19.87 -4.39
C HIS A 141 -11.31 18.47 -3.81
N ALA A 142 -12.44 18.24 -3.13
CA ALA A 142 -12.81 16.92 -2.63
C ALA A 142 -12.99 15.91 -3.78
N LEU A 143 -13.59 16.32 -4.91
CA LEU A 143 -13.74 15.48 -6.10
C LEU A 143 -12.37 15.16 -6.75
N ASP A 144 -11.51 16.18 -6.91
CA ASP A 144 -10.15 15.99 -7.44
C ASP A 144 -9.34 15.01 -6.56
N LYS A 145 -9.43 15.16 -5.23
CA LYS A 145 -8.76 14.27 -4.26
C LYS A 145 -9.36 12.85 -4.30
N ALA A 146 -10.68 12.72 -4.29
CA ALA A 146 -11.36 11.42 -4.24
C ALA A 146 -11.01 10.54 -5.45
N ALA A 147 -10.84 11.13 -6.64
CA ALA A 147 -10.47 10.41 -7.85
C ALA A 147 -9.11 9.70 -7.76
N LEU A 148 -8.17 10.25 -6.97
CA LEU A 148 -6.82 9.71 -6.82
C LEU A 148 -6.56 9.08 -5.45
N HIS A 149 -7.45 9.30 -4.47
CA HIS A 149 -7.26 8.88 -3.08
C HIS A 149 -6.99 7.38 -2.94
N PHE A 150 -7.59 6.60 -3.83
CA PHE A 150 -7.48 5.16 -3.87
C PHE A 150 -6.29 4.68 -4.71
N CYS A 151 -5.71 5.50 -5.59
CA CYS A 151 -4.57 5.07 -6.40
C CYS A 151 -3.30 4.93 -5.56
N MET A 152 -2.45 3.97 -5.91
CA MET A 152 -1.16 3.81 -5.24
C MET A 152 -0.19 4.93 -5.63
N GLY A 153 0.50 5.51 -4.65
CA GLY A 153 1.54 6.54 -4.85
C GLY A 153 2.95 5.97 -5.03
N GLY A 154 3.12 4.65 -4.88
CA GLY A 154 4.38 3.93 -4.94
C GLY A 154 4.29 2.56 -4.24
N PRO A 155 5.33 1.71 -4.36
CA PRO A 155 6.49 1.90 -5.23
C PRO A 155 6.10 1.87 -6.71
N PHE A 156 6.98 2.34 -7.58
CA PHE A 156 6.81 2.29 -9.03
C PHE A 156 7.81 1.31 -9.65
N HIS A 157 7.43 0.03 -9.66
CA HIS A 157 8.15 -1.06 -10.32
C HIS A 157 7.36 -1.81 -11.45
N PRO A 158 6.60 -1.17 -12.35
CA PRO A 158 5.93 0.12 -12.32
C PRO A 158 4.43 0.01 -11.93
N GLY A 159 4.03 -0.23 -10.67
CA GLY A 159 2.74 0.25 -10.11
C GLY A 159 1.49 -0.64 -10.26
N CYS A 160 0.31 -0.08 -9.93
CA CYS A 160 -1.00 -0.74 -10.09
C CYS A 160 -1.88 -0.02 -11.12
N GLU A 161 -2.40 1.17 -10.82
CA GLU A 161 -3.27 1.93 -11.73
C GLU A 161 -2.48 2.81 -12.69
N MET A 162 -1.41 3.40 -12.18
CA MET A 162 -0.50 4.33 -12.86
C MET A 162 0.90 4.16 -12.28
N THR A 163 1.87 4.89 -12.81
CA THR A 163 3.27 4.75 -12.39
C THR A 163 4.05 6.07 -12.31
N TRP A 164 5.37 5.97 -12.28
CA TRP A 164 6.34 7.03 -12.03
C TRP A 164 6.10 8.34 -12.80
N PRO A 165 5.55 8.42 -14.04
CA PRO A 165 5.26 9.70 -14.67
C PRO A 165 4.43 10.65 -13.81
N MET A 166 3.54 10.11 -12.98
CA MET A 166 2.67 10.87 -12.08
C MET A 166 3.44 11.69 -11.04
N ARG A 167 4.73 11.41 -10.81
CA ARG A 167 5.58 12.19 -9.89
C ARG A 167 6.38 13.29 -10.58
N HIS A 168 6.27 13.45 -11.90
CA HIS A 168 7.02 14.46 -12.65
C HIS A 168 6.16 15.69 -12.93
N ALA A 169 6.61 16.86 -12.45
CA ALA A 169 5.91 18.12 -12.64
C ALA A 169 5.67 18.48 -14.12
N ILE A 170 6.53 18.02 -15.04
CA ILE A 170 6.37 18.26 -16.48
C ILE A 170 5.07 17.65 -17.06
N LEU A 171 4.53 16.60 -16.44
CA LEU A 171 3.25 15.99 -16.82
C LEU A 171 2.07 16.95 -16.63
N TYR A 172 2.23 17.98 -15.79
CA TYR A 172 1.14 18.84 -15.36
C TYR A 172 1.23 20.24 -15.98
N SER A 173 0.09 20.82 -16.36
CA SER A 173 -0.05 22.23 -16.75
C SER A 173 -0.44 23.13 -15.58
N GLY A 174 -0.85 22.53 -14.46
CA GLY A 174 -1.17 23.17 -13.20
C GLY A 174 -1.42 22.11 -12.13
N PRO A 175 -1.64 22.49 -10.85
CA PRO A 175 -1.90 21.53 -9.79
C PRO A 175 -3.01 20.55 -10.18
N PHE A 176 -2.67 19.25 -10.22
CA PHE A 176 -3.60 18.18 -10.57
C PHE A 176 -4.29 18.32 -11.95
N ARG A 177 -3.63 18.97 -12.91
CA ARG A 177 -4.11 19.09 -14.31
C ARG A 177 -3.08 18.50 -15.27
N ILE A 178 -3.39 17.33 -15.84
CA ILE A 178 -2.55 16.68 -16.85
C ILE A 178 -2.46 17.58 -18.09
N ARG A 179 -1.23 17.82 -18.53
CA ARG A 179 -0.92 18.62 -19.71
C ARG A 179 -1.34 17.86 -20.96
N ARG A 180 -2.37 18.35 -21.63
CA ARG A 180 -2.94 17.69 -22.81
C ARG A 180 -2.13 18.02 -24.06
N ARG A 181 -1.95 17.02 -24.92
CA ARG A 181 -1.47 17.20 -26.29
C ARG A 181 -2.50 18.04 -27.08
N PRO A 182 -2.08 19.11 -27.77
CA PRO A 182 -3.00 19.90 -28.60
C PRO A 182 -3.67 19.05 -29.67
N ALA A 183 -4.92 19.38 -30.00
CA ALA A 183 -5.65 18.69 -31.06
C ALA A 183 -4.91 18.82 -32.41
N GLY A 184 -4.86 17.72 -33.17
CA GLY A 184 -4.17 17.67 -34.45
C GLY A 184 -2.64 17.50 -34.38
N GLN A 185 -2.05 17.49 -33.18
CA GLN A 185 -0.63 17.15 -33.02
C GLN A 185 -0.46 15.66 -32.77
N SER A 186 0.33 15.01 -33.62
CA SER A 186 0.75 13.63 -33.43
C SER A 186 1.77 13.51 -32.30
N GLU A 187 1.89 12.32 -31.73
CA GLU A 187 3.00 12.01 -30.84
C GLU A 187 4.32 12.02 -31.63
N PRO A 188 5.39 12.67 -31.12
CA PRO A 188 6.72 12.55 -31.69
C PRO A 188 7.23 11.11 -31.64
N ASP A 189 7.99 10.73 -32.66
CA ASP A 189 8.80 9.51 -32.59
C ASP A 189 9.98 9.74 -31.63
N PHE A 190 10.12 8.86 -30.63
CA PHE A 190 11.20 8.89 -29.65
C PHE A 190 12.35 7.93 -30.02
N GLY A 191 12.27 7.29 -31.19
CA GLY A 191 13.22 6.30 -31.69
C GLY A 191 13.02 4.91 -31.07
N ASP A 192 13.91 3.99 -31.45
CA ASP A 192 13.82 2.57 -31.07
C ASP A 192 14.08 2.31 -29.57
N THR A 193 14.55 3.30 -28.82
CA THR A 193 14.90 3.14 -27.40
C THR A 193 14.53 4.37 -26.61
N LEU A 194 13.62 4.19 -25.66
CA LEU A 194 13.25 5.23 -24.70
C LEU A 194 14.22 5.22 -23.50
N THR A 195 15.14 6.18 -23.47
CA THR A 195 16.05 6.36 -22.33
C THR A 195 15.39 7.22 -21.23
N PRO A 196 15.84 7.14 -19.97
CA PRO A 196 15.38 8.05 -18.92
C PRO A 196 15.52 9.52 -19.30
N GLY A 197 16.62 9.89 -19.96
CA GLY A 197 16.87 11.26 -20.44
C GLY A 197 15.85 11.72 -21.47
N ILE A 198 15.47 10.87 -22.42
CA ILE A 198 14.41 11.18 -23.40
C ILE A 198 13.06 11.30 -22.68
N ALA A 199 12.74 10.34 -21.80
CA ALA A 199 11.44 10.23 -21.16
C ALA A 199 11.06 11.49 -20.36
N VAL A 200 12.02 12.09 -19.64
CA VAL A 200 11.80 13.29 -18.82
C VAL A 200 12.20 14.60 -19.49
N SER A 201 12.61 14.57 -20.76
CA SER A 201 13.01 15.77 -21.51
C SER A 201 11.83 16.71 -21.77
N GLN A 202 12.12 17.98 -22.08
CA GLN A 202 11.10 18.99 -22.41
C GLN A 202 10.30 18.68 -23.68
N THR A 203 10.85 17.83 -24.55
CA THR A 203 10.20 17.34 -25.78
C THR A 203 9.80 15.87 -25.66
N GLY A 204 9.88 15.30 -24.46
CA GLY A 204 9.64 13.88 -24.22
C GLY A 204 8.16 13.52 -24.08
N PRO A 205 7.86 12.23 -23.87
CA PRO A 205 6.50 11.70 -23.75
C PRO A 205 5.68 12.30 -22.60
N LEU A 206 6.32 12.87 -21.59
CA LEU A 206 5.63 13.51 -20.46
C LEU A 206 5.27 14.98 -20.69
N ALA A 207 5.80 15.60 -21.75
CA ALA A 207 5.59 17.01 -22.02
C ALA A 207 4.23 17.33 -22.67
N ALA A 208 3.49 16.31 -23.11
CA ALA A 208 2.14 16.43 -23.65
C ALA A 208 1.46 15.05 -23.67
N SER A 209 0.27 14.90 -23.10
CA SER A 209 -0.43 13.62 -23.00
C SER A 209 -1.68 13.55 -23.88
N GLY A 210 -1.79 12.49 -24.66
CA GLY A 210 -2.99 12.04 -25.37
C GLY A 210 -3.63 10.80 -24.73
N PRO A 211 -4.71 10.26 -25.33
CA PRO A 211 -5.33 9.01 -24.90
C PRO A 211 -4.32 7.86 -24.87
N GLY A 212 -4.24 7.13 -23.74
CA GLY A 212 -3.30 6.01 -23.53
C GLY A 212 -1.97 6.39 -22.87
N ASP A 213 -1.57 7.65 -22.88
CA ASP A 213 -0.21 8.07 -22.45
C ASP A 213 0.08 7.88 -20.95
N LEU A 214 -0.96 7.80 -20.12
CA LEU A 214 -0.81 7.55 -18.67
C LEU A 214 -0.61 6.06 -18.35
N THR A 215 -1.20 5.17 -19.14
CA THR A 215 -1.23 3.72 -18.87
C THR A 215 -0.31 2.91 -19.77
N ARG A 216 0.28 3.50 -20.82
CA ARG A 216 1.25 2.83 -21.72
C ARG A 216 2.48 2.25 -21.02
N TRP A 217 2.75 2.69 -19.80
CA TRP A 217 3.91 2.29 -18.99
C TRP A 217 3.67 1.01 -18.17
N MET A 218 2.43 0.55 -18.09
CA MET A 218 2.02 -0.58 -17.26
C MET A 218 2.22 -1.91 -18.00
N ALA A 219 2.23 -3.04 -17.29
CA ALA A 219 2.32 -4.34 -17.95
C ALA A 219 1.14 -4.60 -18.91
N VAL A 220 1.47 -5.32 -19.99
CA VAL A 220 0.50 -5.76 -21.00
C VAL A 220 0.58 -7.29 -21.11
N PRO A 221 -0.45 -8.04 -20.65
CA PRO A 221 -1.64 -7.56 -19.94
C PRO A 221 -1.36 -7.33 -18.43
N TRP A 222 -2.15 -6.45 -17.81
CA TRP A 222 -1.95 -5.98 -16.42
C TRP A 222 -2.06 -7.11 -15.37
N GLN A 223 -2.78 -8.19 -15.69
CA GLN A 223 -2.89 -9.38 -14.84
C GLN A 223 -1.52 -9.99 -14.52
N THR A 224 -0.54 -9.88 -15.42
CA THR A 224 0.80 -10.46 -15.25
C THR A 224 1.57 -9.79 -14.11
N ASP A 225 1.42 -8.46 -13.95
CA ASP A 225 1.95 -7.74 -12.81
C ASP A 225 1.29 -8.26 -11.54
N THR A 226 -0.05 -8.30 -11.49
CA THR A 226 -0.82 -8.73 -10.30
C THR A 226 -0.35 -10.08 -9.75
N ALA A 227 -0.14 -11.09 -10.60
CA ALA A 227 0.34 -12.41 -10.18
C ALA A 227 1.73 -12.38 -9.52
N SER A 228 2.52 -11.36 -9.84
CA SER A 228 3.88 -11.14 -9.37
C SER A 228 3.96 -10.09 -8.26
N CYS A 229 2.86 -9.46 -7.83
CA CYS A 229 2.84 -8.43 -6.78
C CYS A 229 2.73 -9.05 -5.37
N ARG A 230 3.76 -9.75 -4.89
CA ARG A 230 3.70 -10.50 -3.61
C ARG A 230 4.46 -9.82 -2.48
N SER A 231 4.68 -10.58 -1.40
CA SER A 231 5.49 -10.19 -0.26
C SER A 231 6.49 -11.30 0.11
N GLY A 232 7.40 -11.02 1.06
CA GLY A 232 8.31 -12.04 1.62
C GLY A 232 9.32 -12.61 0.61
N TYR A 233 9.77 -11.82 -0.38
CA TYR A 233 10.83 -12.25 -1.32
C TYR A 233 12.20 -12.43 -0.63
N HIS A 234 12.36 -11.86 0.56
CA HIS A 234 13.56 -11.89 1.39
C HIS A 234 13.22 -12.48 2.76
N PRO A 235 13.02 -13.81 2.88
CA PRO A 235 12.61 -14.45 4.13
C PRO A 235 13.62 -14.26 5.28
N GLU A 236 14.87 -13.95 4.95
CA GLU A 236 15.91 -13.56 5.92
C GLU A 236 15.64 -12.23 6.62
N ILE A 237 14.80 -11.37 6.02
CA ILE A 237 14.28 -10.15 6.65
C ILE A 237 13.03 -10.49 7.46
N ASP A 238 12.02 -11.02 6.79
CA ASP A 238 10.74 -11.48 7.36
C ASP A 238 10.01 -12.39 6.34
N PRO A 239 9.30 -13.44 6.77
CA PRO A 239 8.59 -14.35 5.84
C PRO A 239 7.35 -13.73 5.16
N TYR A 240 6.84 -12.60 5.65
CA TYR A 240 5.64 -11.92 5.14
C TYR A 240 5.91 -10.51 4.63
N LEU A 241 7.05 -9.92 5.00
CA LEU A 241 7.49 -8.59 4.65
C LEU A 241 8.91 -8.60 4.06
N PRO A 242 9.29 -7.60 3.26
CA PRO A 242 8.47 -6.52 2.74
C PRO A 242 7.40 -7.00 1.74
N THR A 243 6.44 -6.13 1.44
CA THR A 243 5.38 -6.33 0.43
C THR A 243 5.44 -5.27 -0.68
N PHE A 244 4.75 -5.47 -1.80
CA PHE A 244 4.59 -4.47 -2.87
C PHE A 244 3.34 -3.59 -2.63
N TRP A 245 2.16 -4.01 -3.11
CA TRP A 245 0.95 -3.19 -3.11
C TRP A 245 -0.22 -3.93 -2.43
N PRO A 246 -0.13 -4.31 -1.14
CA PRO A 246 -1.11 -5.20 -0.51
C PRO A 246 -2.53 -4.61 -0.47
N ALA A 247 -2.66 -3.28 -0.46
CA ALA A 247 -3.96 -2.61 -0.52
C ALA A 247 -4.71 -2.80 -1.85
N ARG A 248 -3.99 -3.14 -2.94
CA ARG A 248 -4.55 -3.41 -4.27
C ARG A 248 -4.46 -4.86 -4.67
N VAL A 249 -3.42 -5.54 -4.22
CA VAL A 249 -3.15 -6.95 -4.46
C VAL A 249 -2.87 -7.62 -3.10
N PRO A 250 -3.91 -8.03 -2.36
CA PRO A 250 -3.74 -8.63 -1.04
C PRO A 250 -2.80 -9.83 -1.06
N ASN A 251 -2.08 -10.04 0.04
CA ASN A 251 -1.22 -11.21 0.23
C ASN A 251 -1.89 -12.22 1.17
N HIS A 252 -2.40 -11.74 2.30
CA HIS A 252 -3.00 -12.55 3.37
C HIS A 252 -4.28 -11.90 3.85
N VAL A 253 -5.35 -12.69 3.96
CA VAL A 253 -6.71 -12.17 4.13
C VAL A 253 -7.46 -12.98 5.19
N LEU A 254 -8.41 -12.35 5.88
CA LEU A 254 -9.34 -13.04 6.77
C LEU A 254 -10.40 -13.74 5.91
N SER A 255 -10.46 -15.07 5.98
CA SER A 255 -11.42 -15.85 5.18
C SER A 255 -12.83 -15.71 5.74
N ARG A 256 -13.84 -15.99 4.89
CA ARG A 256 -15.24 -16.03 5.33
C ARG A 256 -15.46 -17.04 6.47
N ALA A 257 -14.81 -18.20 6.41
CA ALA A 257 -14.94 -19.25 7.43
C ALA A 257 -14.33 -18.82 8.77
N ASP A 258 -13.16 -18.17 8.75
CA ASP A 258 -12.54 -17.64 9.97
C ASP A 258 -13.39 -16.50 10.55
N TYR A 259 -13.92 -15.60 9.71
CA TYR A 259 -14.86 -14.56 10.13
C TYR A 259 -16.10 -15.14 10.84
N GLU A 260 -16.72 -16.18 10.28
CA GLU A 260 -17.86 -16.86 10.91
C GLU A 260 -17.48 -17.49 12.26
N ALA A 261 -16.28 -18.07 12.37
CA ALA A 261 -15.77 -18.58 13.63
C ALA A 261 -15.52 -17.46 14.66
N VAL A 262 -15.07 -16.27 14.24
CA VAL A 262 -14.91 -15.10 15.13
C VAL A 262 -16.25 -14.62 15.68
N LEU A 263 -17.32 -14.65 14.87
CA LEU A 263 -18.67 -14.24 15.28
C LEU A 263 -19.40 -15.28 16.14
N ASP A 264 -19.02 -16.55 16.07
CA ASP A 264 -19.70 -17.64 16.75
C ASP A 264 -19.45 -17.61 18.27
N SER A 265 -20.36 -16.96 19.01
CA SER A 265 -20.34 -16.87 20.48
C SER A 265 -20.46 -18.22 21.21
N SER A 266 -20.81 -19.32 20.51
CA SER A 266 -20.78 -20.66 21.10
C SER A 266 -19.37 -21.23 21.19
N LYS A 267 -18.41 -20.70 20.41
CA LYS A 267 -17.00 -21.08 20.47
C LYS A 267 -16.32 -20.39 21.67
N GLY A 268 -15.38 -21.11 22.27
CA GLY A 268 -14.53 -20.55 23.31
C GLY A 268 -13.65 -19.40 22.79
N ALA A 269 -13.24 -18.50 23.68
CA ALA A 269 -12.46 -17.31 23.35
C ALA A 269 -11.18 -17.63 22.56
N GLN A 270 -10.47 -18.72 22.92
CA GLN A 270 -9.26 -19.13 22.21
C GLN A 270 -9.54 -19.51 20.75
N ALA A 271 -10.58 -20.29 20.47
CA ALA A 271 -10.90 -20.68 19.09
C ALA A 271 -11.30 -19.48 18.22
N ARG A 272 -12.01 -18.50 18.80
CA ARG A 272 -12.35 -17.24 18.13
C ARG A 272 -11.08 -16.40 17.88
N SER A 273 -10.18 -16.34 18.86
CA SER A 273 -8.88 -15.68 18.74
C SER A 273 -8.02 -16.33 17.65
N ASP A 274 -7.90 -17.66 17.63
CA ASP A 274 -7.15 -18.40 16.62
C ASP A 274 -7.69 -18.12 15.22
N ALA A 275 -9.01 -18.12 15.04
CA ALA A 275 -9.64 -17.73 13.78
C ALA A 275 -9.36 -16.26 13.41
N PHE A 276 -9.40 -15.33 14.38
CA PHE A 276 -9.08 -13.94 14.15
C PHE A 276 -7.62 -13.70 13.75
N HIS A 277 -6.68 -14.50 14.23
CA HIS A 277 -5.27 -14.37 13.88
C HIS A 277 -4.87 -15.20 12.65
N HIS A 278 -5.68 -16.18 12.25
CA HIS A 278 -5.45 -16.97 11.04
C HIS A 278 -5.68 -16.12 9.77
N ARG A 279 -4.76 -16.20 8.82
CA ARG A 279 -4.90 -15.58 7.50
C ARG A 279 -4.68 -16.59 6.38
N SER A 280 -5.60 -16.59 5.43
CA SER A 280 -5.48 -17.34 4.18
C SER A 280 -4.63 -16.55 3.18
N SER A 281 -3.83 -17.25 2.37
CA SER A 281 -3.17 -16.64 1.22
C SER A 281 -4.21 -16.24 0.18
N TRP A 282 -4.21 -14.98 -0.24
CA TRP A 282 -5.10 -14.51 -1.32
C TRP A 282 -4.75 -15.18 -2.67
N LEU A 283 -3.46 -15.47 -2.87
CA LEU A 283 -2.92 -16.12 -4.07
C LEU A 283 -3.11 -17.64 -4.11
N ARG A 284 -3.83 -18.23 -3.13
CA ARG A 284 -4.12 -19.67 -3.12
C ARG A 284 -4.99 -20.13 -4.29
N VAL A 285 -5.64 -19.20 -5.00
CA VAL A 285 -6.38 -19.49 -6.24
C VAL A 285 -5.45 -19.96 -7.37
N LEU A 286 -4.19 -19.55 -7.35
CA LEU A 286 -3.19 -19.92 -8.36
C LEU A 286 -2.44 -21.19 -7.95
N THR A 287 -2.05 -21.99 -8.93
CA THR A 287 -1.33 -23.26 -8.71
C THR A 287 -0.20 -23.46 -9.72
N GLY A 288 0.73 -24.35 -9.41
CA GLY A 288 1.87 -24.67 -10.27
C GLY A 288 3.03 -23.66 -10.17
N ALA A 289 3.93 -23.67 -11.16
CA ALA A 289 5.12 -22.82 -11.17
C ALA A 289 4.80 -21.36 -11.51
N HIS A 290 5.75 -20.44 -11.27
CA HIS A 290 5.56 -18.99 -11.41
C HIS A 290 4.94 -18.55 -12.75
N LEU A 291 5.48 -19.00 -13.88
CA LEU A 291 4.96 -18.66 -15.21
C LEU A 291 3.54 -19.21 -15.44
N THR A 292 3.23 -20.40 -14.91
CA THR A 292 1.88 -20.96 -14.93
C THR A 292 0.91 -20.08 -14.15
N GLN A 293 1.31 -19.61 -12.96
CA GLN A 293 0.49 -18.72 -12.14
C GLN A 293 0.26 -17.36 -12.82
N ILE A 294 1.27 -16.80 -13.50
CA ILE A 294 1.11 -15.59 -14.34
C ILE A 294 0.03 -15.81 -15.41
N ASN A 295 0.11 -16.92 -16.15
CA ASN A 295 -0.86 -17.22 -17.20
C ASN A 295 -2.26 -17.49 -16.65
N GLN A 296 -2.37 -18.16 -15.50
CA GLN A 296 -3.64 -18.36 -14.81
C GLN A 296 -4.29 -17.03 -14.41
N MET A 297 -3.52 -16.03 -13.97
CA MET A 297 -4.10 -14.73 -13.59
C MET A 297 -4.81 -14.06 -14.76
N VAL A 298 -4.34 -14.23 -15.99
CA VAL A 298 -5.00 -13.70 -17.20
C VAL A 298 -6.42 -14.25 -17.36
N THR A 299 -6.62 -15.54 -17.08
CA THR A 299 -7.90 -16.23 -17.28
C THR A 299 -8.76 -16.35 -16.02
N SER A 300 -8.15 -16.17 -14.84
CA SER A 300 -8.75 -16.51 -13.55
C SER A 300 -8.85 -15.33 -12.60
N PHE A 301 -8.47 -14.10 -12.99
CA PHE A 301 -8.56 -12.93 -12.11
C PHE A 301 -9.93 -12.77 -11.44
N GLY A 302 -11.03 -13.00 -12.17
CA GLY A 302 -12.40 -12.91 -11.63
C GLY A 302 -12.77 -13.99 -10.60
N ARG A 303 -11.88 -14.95 -10.32
CA ARG A 303 -12.08 -16.00 -9.31
C ARG A 303 -11.62 -15.60 -7.92
N PHE A 304 -10.84 -14.53 -7.81
CA PHE A 304 -10.30 -14.07 -6.53
C PHE A 304 -11.39 -13.41 -5.69
N GLY A 305 -11.28 -13.59 -4.38
CA GLY A 305 -12.14 -12.90 -3.43
C GLY A 305 -11.80 -11.41 -3.36
N VAL A 306 -12.81 -10.61 -3.07
CA VAL A 306 -12.68 -9.17 -2.82
C VAL A 306 -12.74 -8.95 -1.31
N ILE A 307 -11.99 -7.99 -0.81
CA ILE A 307 -11.98 -7.67 0.62
C ILE A 307 -13.12 -6.69 0.92
N GLU A 308 -14.05 -7.13 1.76
CA GLU A 308 -15.27 -6.41 2.07
C GLU A 308 -15.31 -6.04 3.55
N ARG A 309 -15.80 -4.83 3.83
CA ARG A 309 -16.04 -4.36 5.19
C ARG A 309 -17.23 -5.12 5.79
N GLN A 310 -17.03 -5.76 6.93
CA GLN A 310 -18.03 -6.53 7.67
C GLN A 310 -18.08 -6.07 9.14
N PRO A 311 -19.23 -6.19 9.82
CA PRO A 311 -19.31 -5.90 11.26
C PRO A 311 -18.50 -6.90 12.09
N GLY A 312 -17.88 -6.44 13.17
CA GLY A 312 -17.26 -7.30 14.17
C GLY A 312 -18.28 -7.91 15.15
N PRO A 313 -17.84 -8.80 16.05
CA PRO A 313 -18.66 -9.30 17.14
C PRO A 313 -19.18 -8.18 18.03
N THR A 314 -20.42 -8.32 18.52
CA THR A 314 -21.06 -7.34 19.41
C THR A 314 -21.16 -7.82 20.85
N ASP A 315 -20.85 -9.10 21.09
CA ASP A 315 -20.90 -9.76 22.39
C ASP A 315 -19.63 -9.52 23.24
N THR A 316 -18.57 -9.00 22.64
CA THR A 316 -17.27 -8.80 23.29
C THR A 316 -16.50 -7.64 22.65
N ALA A 317 -15.62 -7.01 23.42
CA ALA A 317 -14.68 -5.99 22.95
C ALA A 317 -13.30 -6.55 22.55
N ALA A 318 -13.12 -7.88 22.61
CA ALA A 318 -11.83 -8.53 22.29
C ALA A 318 -11.45 -8.47 20.79
N PHE A 319 -12.39 -8.11 19.94
CA PHE A 319 -12.20 -8.00 18.49
C PHE A 319 -12.58 -6.59 18.02
N PRO A 320 -12.02 -6.11 16.90
CA PRO A 320 -12.39 -4.81 16.38
C PRO A 320 -13.87 -4.79 15.98
N PRO A 321 -14.55 -3.63 16.10
CA PRO A 321 -15.97 -3.48 15.73
C PRO A 321 -16.23 -3.62 14.23
N VAL A 322 -15.17 -3.61 13.43
CA VAL A 322 -15.19 -3.77 11.97
C VAL A 322 -14.09 -4.74 11.59
N LEU A 323 -14.45 -5.70 10.75
CA LEU A 323 -13.55 -6.68 10.15
C LEU A 323 -13.53 -6.46 8.64
N TYR A 324 -12.41 -6.78 7.99
CA TYR A 324 -12.34 -6.80 6.53
C TYR A 324 -12.12 -8.24 6.09
N VAL A 325 -13.06 -8.77 5.33
CA VAL A 325 -13.23 -10.20 5.09
C VAL A 325 -13.20 -10.46 3.60
N GLU A 326 -12.50 -11.50 3.19
CA GLU A 326 -12.51 -11.96 1.80
C GLU A 326 -13.86 -12.58 1.44
N SER A 327 -14.47 -12.12 0.35
CA SER A 327 -15.61 -12.80 -0.26
C SER A 327 -15.18 -14.17 -0.81
N PRO A 328 -16.04 -15.20 -0.80
CA PRO A 328 -15.63 -16.56 -1.17
C PRO A 328 -14.97 -16.63 -2.56
N PRO A 329 -13.68 -17.01 -2.67
CA PRO A 329 -13.04 -17.18 -3.97
C PRO A 329 -13.48 -18.48 -4.65
N GLN A 330 -13.34 -18.54 -5.97
CA GLN A 330 -13.56 -19.75 -6.76
C GLN A 330 -12.26 -20.55 -6.86
N ILE A 331 -12.06 -21.46 -5.93
CA ILE A 331 -10.88 -22.34 -5.87
C ILE A 331 -11.20 -23.68 -6.54
N ALA A 332 -10.29 -24.17 -7.38
CA ALA A 332 -10.42 -25.47 -8.01
C ALA A 332 -9.77 -26.56 -7.12
N GLY A 333 -10.58 -27.44 -6.55
CA GLY A 333 -10.14 -28.55 -5.70
C GLY A 333 -9.74 -28.13 -4.28
N ASP A 334 -9.12 -29.06 -3.56
CA ASP A 334 -8.71 -28.88 -2.16
C ASP A 334 -7.33 -28.21 -2.08
N VAL A 335 -7.29 -26.88 -2.27
CA VAL A 335 -6.06 -26.10 -2.11
C VAL A 335 -5.90 -25.65 -0.65
N PRO A 336 -4.76 -25.93 0.01
CA PRO A 336 -4.52 -25.47 1.37
C PRO A 336 -4.62 -23.95 1.51
N VAL A 337 -5.17 -23.47 2.62
CA VAL A 337 -5.30 -22.03 2.94
C VAL A 337 -3.97 -21.27 2.90
N GLY A 338 -2.86 -21.94 3.23
CA GLY A 338 -1.50 -21.40 3.19
C GLY A 338 -0.78 -21.54 1.84
N HIS A 339 -1.44 -22.03 0.77
CA HIS A 339 -0.80 -22.17 -0.53
C HIS A 339 -0.35 -20.80 -1.08
N ASN A 340 0.90 -20.68 -1.51
CA ASN A 340 1.55 -19.42 -1.89
C ASN A 340 1.66 -18.36 -0.75
N ALA A 341 1.66 -18.77 0.52
CA ALA A 341 1.61 -17.82 1.63
C ALA A 341 2.89 -16.99 1.87
N VAL A 342 4.11 -17.55 1.82
CA VAL A 342 5.27 -16.89 2.48
C VAL A 342 6.51 -16.68 1.62
N ILE A 343 6.47 -16.95 0.32
CA ILE A 343 7.65 -16.73 -0.52
C ILE A 343 7.18 -16.27 -1.90
N GLY A 344 7.64 -15.07 -2.28
CA GLY A 344 7.51 -14.63 -3.65
C GLY A 344 8.39 -15.46 -4.59
N PRO A 345 8.01 -15.65 -5.86
CA PRO A 345 8.75 -16.50 -6.81
C PRO A 345 10.21 -16.05 -6.94
N THR A 346 11.15 -16.99 -6.76
CA THR A 346 12.61 -16.76 -6.86
C THR A 346 12.99 -16.15 -8.21
N GLU A 347 12.30 -16.56 -9.28
CA GLU A 347 12.47 -16.06 -10.63
C GLU A 347 12.27 -14.54 -10.74
N LYS A 348 11.41 -13.96 -9.90
CA LYS A 348 11.22 -12.49 -9.86
C LYS A 348 12.45 -11.78 -9.29
N VAL A 349 13.11 -12.37 -8.30
CA VAL A 349 14.29 -11.80 -7.64
C VAL A 349 15.51 -11.92 -8.53
N THR A 350 15.66 -13.04 -9.24
CA THR A 350 16.88 -13.35 -10.00
C THR A 350 16.90 -12.83 -11.43
N ARG A 351 15.76 -12.49 -12.05
CA ARG A 351 15.69 -12.04 -13.46
C ARG A 351 16.49 -10.78 -13.80
N HIS A 352 16.84 -9.99 -12.79
CA HIS A 352 17.61 -8.75 -12.94
C HIS A 352 19.12 -8.95 -12.70
N LEU A 353 19.51 -10.12 -12.19
CA LEU A 353 20.91 -10.46 -11.99
C LEU A 353 21.53 -10.92 -13.32
N PRO A 354 22.83 -10.66 -13.55
CA PRO A 354 23.54 -11.29 -14.65
C PRO A 354 23.39 -12.81 -14.58
N PRO A 355 23.37 -13.55 -15.70
CA PRO A 355 23.43 -15.00 -15.67
C PRO A 355 24.65 -15.39 -14.83
N SER A 356 24.45 -16.27 -13.84
CA SER A 356 25.56 -16.86 -13.10
C SER A 356 26.48 -17.53 -14.11
N GLY A 357 27.71 -17.02 -14.26
CA GLY A 357 28.69 -17.53 -15.20
C GLY A 357 28.89 -19.04 -14.99
N GLY A 358 28.68 -19.80 -16.06
CA GLY A 358 29.03 -21.22 -16.15
C GLY A 358 30.45 -21.40 -16.68
#